data_AF-A0A9P5K3D4-F1
#
_entry.id   AF-A0A9P5K3D4-F1
#
_cell.length_a   1.000
_cell.length_b   1.000
_cell.length_c   1.000
_cell.angle_alpha   90.00
_cell.angle_beta   90.00
_cell.angle_gamma   90.00
#
_symmetry.space_group_name_H-M   'P 1'
#
loop_
_entity.id
_entity.type
_entity.pdbx_description
1 polymer ?
#
loop_
_entity_poly.entity_id
_entity_poly.type
_entity_poly.pdbx_seq_one_letter_code
_entity_poly.pdbx_strand_id
1 'polypeptide(L)'
;MLKSLPFLGLFAGVVAGHGVVDSFKTDGVEHPGYQLIYYYDKKNGKELPELAAWSAENLDSGFVAPENYTSPDIVCQKNGVPANSTVKVSAGGTVEFHWTRWAHFGPMMTYVARCPSDDCSNVDKTALEFVKIDEAGINFDTQEWAARAMVNNNNTWVTTVPKSLAAGSYVFRHETIAVHGSFREGGAQNYPQCFNIEVTGSGTAEPKGVRAQELYTPTDPGILFNPYKTPIQNYTIPGPALFRDGEAATNTSTTPSTPSAQSLVSTATSRPFANSTAPVPILSAMPSNSAGTLSTTAATATPTARTTEIAIASSSASLPATPKTGPTVQTTQPVPSSACLPSGSEFVTSKTDADTALNGENSLPQTFTIETFIEWLRENSSKNTRRHPRELL
;
A
#
# COMPACT_ATOMS: atom_id res chain seq x y z
N MET A 1 -41.33 -15.34 40.94
CA MET A 1 -40.73 -14.02 40.57
C MET A 1 -39.29 -14.26 40.17
N LEU A 2 -38.98 -14.30 38.87
CA LEU A 2 -37.61 -14.43 38.36
C LEU A 2 -37.32 -13.14 37.58
N LYS A 3 -36.49 -12.26 38.15
CA LYS A 3 -36.13 -10.98 37.54
C LYS A 3 -35.08 -11.25 36.46
N SER A 4 -35.46 -11.02 35.20
CA SER A 4 -34.53 -10.97 34.07
C SER A 4 -33.66 -9.72 34.20
N LEU A 5 -32.35 -9.89 34.28
CA LEU A 5 -31.36 -8.82 34.21
C LEU A 5 -30.92 -8.67 32.75
N PRO A 6 -31.13 -7.51 32.09
CA PRO A 6 -30.63 -7.31 30.74
C PRO A 6 -29.12 -7.11 30.77
N PHE A 7 -28.39 -8.03 30.14
CA PHE A 7 -26.96 -7.86 29.84
C PHE A 7 -26.84 -6.77 28.76
N LEU A 8 -26.49 -5.56 29.17
CA LEU A 8 -26.13 -4.49 28.23
C LEU A 8 -24.71 -4.79 27.72
N GLY A 9 -24.62 -5.52 26.62
CA GLY A 9 -23.35 -5.78 25.94
C GLY A 9 -22.80 -4.49 25.35
N LEU A 10 -21.81 -3.91 26.01
CA LEU A 10 -21.03 -2.79 25.48
C LEU A 10 -20.11 -3.34 24.37
N PHE A 11 -20.61 -3.37 23.12
CA PHE A 11 -19.74 -3.57 21.97
C PHE A 11 -18.93 -2.29 21.77
N ALA A 12 -17.73 -2.24 22.35
CA ALA A 12 -16.70 -1.33 21.91
C ALA A 12 -16.28 -1.79 20.50
N GLY A 13 -16.95 -1.27 19.48
CA GLY A 13 -16.50 -1.42 18.10
C GLY A 13 -15.10 -0.82 18.02
N VAL A 14 -14.10 -1.67 17.77
CA VAL A 14 -12.74 -1.21 17.48
C VAL A 14 -12.82 -0.54 16.11
N VAL A 15 -12.98 0.78 16.09
CA VAL A 15 -12.92 1.54 14.84
C VAL A 15 -11.45 1.61 14.45
N ALA A 16 -11.00 0.65 13.64
CA ALA A 16 -9.73 0.77 12.93
C ALA A 16 -9.88 1.90 11.91
N GLY A 17 -9.27 3.06 12.20
CA GLY A 17 -9.30 4.24 11.35
C GLY A 17 -8.21 4.28 10.27
N HIS A 18 -7.13 3.52 10.50
CA HIS A 18 -5.99 3.40 9.60
C HIS A 18 -6.12 2.19 8.68
N GLY A 19 -5.61 2.34 7.47
CA GLY A 19 -5.63 1.31 6.45
C GLY A 19 -4.29 1.17 5.72
N VAL A 20 -4.16 0.06 5.00
CA VAL A 20 -3.12 -0.27 4.04
C VAL A 20 -3.75 -0.60 2.68
N VAL A 21 -2.95 -0.69 1.63
CA VAL A 21 -3.38 -1.23 0.33
C VAL A 21 -3.36 -2.76 0.42
N ASP A 22 -4.54 -3.40 0.46
CA ASP A 22 -4.66 -4.86 0.59
C ASP A 22 -4.62 -5.58 -0.76
N SER A 23 -4.96 -4.89 -1.84
CA SER A 23 -4.77 -5.35 -3.21
C SER A 23 -4.62 -4.19 -4.20
N PHE A 24 -4.15 -4.49 -5.39
CA PHE A 24 -4.04 -3.49 -6.46
C PHE A 24 -4.18 -4.15 -7.83
N LYS A 25 -4.63 -3.39 -8.83
CA LYS A 25 -4.71 -3.86 -10.21
C LYS A 25 -3.75 -3.12 -11.11
N THR A 26 -3.15 -3.84 -12.05
CA THR A 26 -2.45 -3.24 -13.19
C THR A 26 -3.15 -3.64 -14.48
N ASP A 27 -3.61 -2.65 -15.25
CA ASP A 27 -4.40 -2.86 -16.49
C ASP A 27 -5.56 -3.87 -16.30
N GLY A 28 -6.23 -3.79 -15.14
CA GLY A 28 -7.36 -4.65 -14.77
C GLY A 28 -6.99 -6.02 -14.19
N VAL A 29 -5.72 -6.39 -14.12
CA VAL A 29 -5.24 -7.64 -13.51
C VAL A 29 -4.99 -7.44 -12.02
N GLU A 30 -5.67 -8.22 -11.18
CA GLU A 30 -5.58 -8.16 -9.71
C GLU A 30 -4.29 -8.78 -9.16
N HIS A 31 -3.68 -8.10 -8.21
CA HIS A 31 -2.50 -8.54 -7.47
C HIS A 31 -2.67 -8.33 -5.96
N PRO A 32 -2.17 -9.24 -5.13
CA PRO A 32 -2.20 -9.07 -3.68
C PRO A 32 -1.28 -7.93 -3.22
N GLY A 33 -1.78 -7.11 -2.30
CA GLY A 33 -0.98 -6.18 -1.50
C GLY A 33 -0.23 -6.89 -0.37
N TYR A 34 0.61 -6.18 0.38
CA TYR A 34 1.27 -6.77 1.55
C TYR A 34 0.38 -6.66 2.78
N GLN A 35 -0.12 -7.81 3.24
CA GLN A 35 -1.01 -7.89 4.39
C GLN A 35 -0.24 -8.17 5.68
N LEU A 36 -0.76 -7.68 6.81
CA LEU A 36 -0.19 -7.90 8.14
C LEU A 36 0.01 -9.39 8.47
N ILE A 37 -0.85 -10.27 7.95
CA ILE A 37 -0.73 -11.71 8.14
C ILE A 37 0.59 -12.26 7.58
N TYR A 38 1.12 -11.69 6.50
CA TYR A 38 2.37 -12.13 5.88
C TYR A 38 3.59 -11.87 6.76
N TYR A 39 3.56 -10.81 7.58
CA TYR A 39 4.60 -10.62 8.59
C TYR A 39 4.65 -11.79 9.58
N TYR A 40 3.49 -12.20 10.11
CA TYR A 40 3.41 -13.31 11.06
C TYR A 40 3.70 -14.66 10.41
N ASP A 41 3.23 -14.88 9.19
CA ASP A 41 3.54 -16.10 8.43
C ASP A 41 5.05 -16.24 8.21
N LYS A 42 5.74 -15.15 7.84
CA LYS A 42 7.21 -15.13 7.73
C LYS A 42 7.90 -15.43 9.07
N LYS A 43 7.44 -14.82 10.18
CA LYS A 43 8.00 -15.10 11.52
C LYS A 43 7.78 -16.56 11.96
N ASN A 44 6.71 -17.18 11.48
CA ASN A 44 6.37 -18.57 11.76
C ASN A 44 6.96 -19.55 10.73
N GLY A 45 7.84 -19.10 9.84
CA GLY A 45 8.53 -19.95 8.86
C GLY A 45 7.62 -20.47 7.74
N LYS A 46 6.47 -19.82 7.50
CA LYS A 46 5.61 -20.15 6.37
C LYS A 46 6.08 -19.45 5.10
N GLU A 47 5.89 -20.12 3.98
CA GLU A 47 6.11 -19.56 2.65
C GLU A 47 5.06 -18.47 2.36
N LEU A 48 5.52 -17.35 1.83
CA LEU A 48 4.66 -16.25 1.41
C LEU A 48 4.32 -16.41 -0.07
N PRO A 49 3.15 -15.93 -0.53
CA PRO A 49 2.91 -15.80 -1.96
C PRO A 49 3.98 -14.90 -2.60
N GLU A 50 4.18 -15.03 -3.91
CA GLU A 50 4.89 -14.01 -4.67
C GLU A 50 4.13 -12.68 -4.58
N LEU A 51 4.84 -11.63 -4.18
CA LEU A 51 4.26 -10.32 -3.96
C LEU A 51 5.06 -9.29 -4.76
N ALA A 52 4.35 -8.45 -5.49
CA ALA A 52 4.92 -7.21 -6.04
C ALA A 52 4.79 -6.04 -5.05
N ALA A 53 3.95 -6.16 -4.02
CA ALA A 53 3.87 -5.20 -2.92
C ALA A 53 5.00 -5.42 -1.91
N TRP A 54 5.62 -4.32 -1.47
CA TRP A 54 6.73 -4.34 -0.51
C TRP A 54 6.22 -4.72 0.88
N SER A 55 7.04 -5.47 1.61
CA SER A 55 6.76 -5.74 3.03
C SER A 55 7.05 -4.51 3.88
N ALA A 56 6.29 -4.33 4.96
CA ALA A 56 6.53 -3.30 5.97
C ALA A 56 6.12 -3.80 7.36
N GLU A 57 6.64 -3.18 8.42
CA GLU A 57 6.41 -3.54 9.82
C GLU A 57 5.59 -2.48 10.59
N ASN A 58 4.65 -1.82 9.90
CA ASN A 58 3.60 -1.00 10.53
C ASN A 58 2.49 -1.90 11.09
N LEU A 59 2.82 -2.71 12.10
CA LEU A 59 1.94 -3.76 12.66
C LEU A 59 0.66 -3.23 13.32
N ASP A 60 0.63 -1.94 13.61
CA ASP A 60 -0.49 -1.15 14.12
C ASP A 60 -1.28 -0.44 13.00
N SER A 61 -0.99 -0.77 11.74
CA SER A 61 -1.39 0.01 10.56
C SER A 61 -0.99 1.48 10.67
N GLY A 62 0.12 1.77 11.36
CA GLY A 62 0.58 3.12 11.67
C GLY A 62 1.18 3.87 10.48
N PHE A 63 1.67 5.08 10.78
CA PHE A 63 2.16 6.07 9.83
C PHE A 63 3.64 6.39 10.03
N VAL A 64 4.22 7.07 9.05
CA VAL A 64 5.49 7.79 9.20
C VAL A 64 5.18 9.24 9.57
N ALA A 65 5.73 9.71 10.68
CA ALA A 65 5.52 11.06 11.19
C ALA A 65 6.57 12.05 10.63
N PRO A 66 6.32 13.39 10.67
CA PRO A 66 7.23 14.40 10.12
C PRO A 66 8.65 14.36 10.68
N GLU A 67 8.83 14.02 11.95
CA GLU A 67 10.16 13.83 12.56
C GLU A 67 10.98 12.71 11.91
N ASN A 68 10.33 11.82 11.14
CA ASN A 68 10.95 10.71 10.41
C ASN A 68 11.01 10.94 8.90
N TYR A 69 10.79 12.17 8.41
CA TYR A 69 10.88 12.47 6.97
C TYR A 69 12.28 12.30 6.39
N THR A 70 13.34 12.33 7.18
CA THR A 70 14.70 12.03 6.71
C THR A 70 15.12 10.58 6.96
N SER A 71 14.24 9.77 7.57
CA SER A 71 14.49 8.34 7.86
C SER A 71 14.24 7.48 6.62
N PRO A 72 14.93 6.33 6.44
CA PRO A 72 14.58 5.32 5.43
C PRO A 72 13.14 4.81 5.48
N ASP A 73 12.40 5.03 6.58
CA ASP A 73 11.00 4.63 6.72
C ASP A 73 10.06 5.41 5.81
N ILE A 74 10.36 6.68 5.48
CA ILE A 74 9.49 7.48 4.58
C ILE A 74 9.46 6.95 3.14
N VAL A 75 10.47 6.14 2.76
CA VAL A 75 10.62 5.60 1.41
C VAL A 75 9.45 4.67 1.09
N CYS A 76 9.31 3.60 1.87
CA CYS A 76 8.35 2.52 1.63
C CYS A 76 7.79 1.95 2.94
N GLN A 77 7.48 2.84 3.89
CA GLN A 77 6.99 2.53 5.23
C GLN A 77 8.07 1.92 6.16
N LYS A 78 7.74 1.84 7.45
CA LYS A 78 8.56 1.31 8.54
C LYS A 78 9.18 -0.04 8.19
N ASN A 79 10.51 -0.11 8.23
CA ASN A 79 11.27 -1.32 7.88
C ASN A 79 10.91 -1.90 6.51
N GLY A 80 10.50 -1.04 5.55
CA GLY A 80 10.11 -1.48 4.22
C GLY A 80 11.20 -2.27 3.50
N VAL A 81 10.86 -3.45 2.95
CA VAL A 81 11.79 -4.32 2.19
C VAL A 81 11.23 -4.55 0.78
N PRO A 82 12.08 -4.49 -0.27
CA PRO A 82 11.68 -4.78 -1.64
C PRO A 82 10.87 -6.06 -1.80
N ALA A 83 9.89 -6.01 -2.70
CA ALA A 83 9.09 -7.16 -3.08
C ALA A 83 9.90 -8.15 -3.93
N ASN A 84 9.53 -9.44 -3.93
CA ASN A 84 10.26 -10.49 -4.64
C ASN A 84 9.75 -10.77 -6.06
N SER A 85 8.62 -10.15 -6.44
CA SER A 85 8.04 -10.27 -7.77
C SER A 85 7.81 -8.88 -8.38
N THR A 86 7.56 -8.83 -9.68
CA THR A 86 7.29 -7.61 -10.45
C THR A 86 6.10 -7.87 -11.36
N VAL A 87 5.14 -6.95 -11.37
CA VAL A 87 3.95 -7.03 -12.25
C VAL A 87 4.06 -6.01 -13.38
N LYS A 88 3.28 -6.15 -14.44
CA LYS A 88 3.38 -5.26 -15.62
C LYS A 88 2.22 -4.28 -15.69
N VAL A 89 2.51 -3.09 -16.19
CA VAL A 89 1.53 -2.08 -16.61
C VAL A 89 1.99 -1.45 -17.92
N SER A 90 1.08 -1.05 -18.79
CA SER A 90 1.40 -0.27 -19.98
C SER A 90 1.58 1.22 -19.64
N ALA A 91 2.49 1.91 -20.33
CA ALA A 91 2.51 3.37 -20.34
C ALA A 91 1.18 3.87 -20.93
N GLY A 92 0.47 4.74 -20.21
CA GLY A 92 -0.92 5.10 -20.50
C GLY A 92 -1.98 4.17 -19.91
N GLY A 93 -1.56 3.05 -19.33
CA GLY A 93 -2.38 2.12 -18.57
C GLY A 93 -2.69 2.65 -17.17
N THR A 94 -3.34 1.82 -16.35
CA THR A 94 -3.80 2.22 -15.00
C THR A 94 -3.31 1.29 -13.92
N VAL A 95 -3.02 1.88 -12.76
CA VAL A 95 -2.83 1.18 -11.50
C VAL A 95 -3.95 1.57 -10.54
N GLU A 96 -4.76 0.60 -10.13
CA GLU A 96 -5.84 0.81 -9.14
C GLU A 96 -5.35 0.31 -7.78
N PHE A 97 -5.30 1.18 -6.77
CA PHE A 97 -4.94 0.83 -5.41
C PHE A 97 -6.21 0.65 -4.57
N HIS A 98 -6.41 -0.55 -4.05
CA HIS A 98 -7.54 -0.87 -3.17
C HIS A 98 -7.07 -0.79 -1.73
N TRP A 99 -7.62 0.18 -1.00
CA TRP A 99 -7.36 0.37 0.41
C TRP A 99 -8.35 -0.45 1.24
N THR A 100 -7.85 -0.96 2.36
CA THR A 100 -8.70 -1.32 3.49
C THR A 100 -9.48 -0.11 4.00
N ARG A 101 -10.35 -0.31 5.01
CA ARG A 101 -11.13 0.78 5.62
C ARG A 101 -10.25 1.99 5.94
N TRP A 102 -10.69 3.18 5.52
CA TRP A 102 -10.01 4.45 5.76
C TRP A 102 -10.95 5.48 6.39
N ALA A 103 -10.51 6.13 7.47
CA ALA A 103 -11.33 7.10 8.22
C ALA A 103 -10.81 8.55 8.17
N HIS A 104 -9.63 8.78 7.60
CA HIS A 104 -9.00 10.10 7.59
C HIS A 104 -9.27 10.88 6.28
N PHE A 105 -8.81 12.13 6.26
CA PHE A 105 -8.86 13.01 5.09
C PHE A 105 -7.47 13.60 4.83
N GLY A 106 -7.23 13.96 3.57
CA GLY A 106 -5.96 14.49 3.10
C GLY A 106 -5.72 14.22 1.61
N PRO A 107 -4.53 14.57 1.08
CA PRO A 107 -4.19 14.33 -0.32
C PRO A 107 -3.96 12.84 -0.63
N MET A 108 -3.97 12.54 -1.92
CA MET A 108 -3.51 11.28 -2.51
C MET A 108 -2.42 11.59 -3.53
N MET A 109 -1.31 10.86 -3.50
CA MET A 109 -0.21 11.02 -4.44
C MET A 109 0.35 9.67 -4.86
N THR A 110 0.84 9.58 -6.09
CA THR A 110 1.59 8.41 -6.57
C THR A 110 2.87 8.87 -7.24
N TYR A 111 3.96 8.19 -6.88
CA TYR A 111 5.29 8.43 -7.40
C TYR A 111 5.83 7.17 -8.08
N VAL A 112 6.78 7.34 -8.99
CA VAL A 112 7.58 6.25 -9.56
C VAL A 112 9.06 6.55 -9.41
N ALA A 113 9.86 5.54 -9.09
CA ALA A 113 11.31 5.62 -9.10
C ALA A 113 11.86 4.48 -9.96
N ARG A 114 12.71 4.81 -10.94
CA ARG A 114 13.32 3.80 -11.81
C ARG A 114 14.31 2.96 -11.01
N CYS A 115 14.25 1.65 -11.14
CA CYS A 115 15.24 0.76 -10.56
C CYS A 115 16.56 0.83 -11.35
N PRO A 116 17.72 0.66 -10.69
CA PRO A 116 19.03 0.75 -11.35
C PRO A 116 19.26 -0.39 -12.37
N SER A 117 18.47 -1.44 -12.29
CA SER A 117 18.42 -2.60 -13.18
C SER A 117 16.98 -2.87 -13.62
N ASP A 118 16.80 -3.81 -14.55
CA ASP A 118 15.48 -4.32 -14.96
C ASP A 118 14.79 -5.16 -13.86
N ASP A 119 15.30 -5.14 -12.63
CA ASP A 119 14.74 -5.77 -11.45
C ASP A 119 14.84 -4.82 -10.25
N CYS A 120 13.77 -4.78 -9.46
CA CYS A 120 13.64 -3.96 -8.27
C CYS A 120 13.80 -4.78 -6.97
N SER A 121 13.92 -6.10 -7.04
CA SER A 121 13.90 -7.00 -5.87
C SER A 121 15.06 -6.82 -4.88
N ASN A 122 16.17 -6.21 -5.32
CA ASN A 122 17.36 -5.96 -4.51
C ASN A 122 17.77 -4.47 -4.50
N VAL A 123 16.85 -3.56 -4.82
CA VAL A 123 17.17 -2.14 -4.89
C VAL A 123 17.46 -1.57 -3.50
N ASP A 124 18.51 -0.74 -3.40
CA ASP A 124 18.69 0.12 -2.23
C ASP A 124 17.61 1.20 -2.26
N LYS A 125 16.57 0.99 -1.44
CA LYS A 125 15.42 1.89 -1.37
C LYS A 125 15.81 3.34 -1.08
N THR A 126 16.91 3.57 -0.36
CA THR A 126 17.33 4.93 -0.01
C THR A 126 17.90 5.69 -1.20
N ALA A 127 18.36 4.99 -2.24
CA ALA A 127 18.92 5.57 -3.46
C ALA A 127 17.85 5.82 -4.55
N LEU A 128 16.60 5.41 -4.32
CA LEU A 128 15.50 5.64 -5.26
C LEU A 128 15.17 7.14 -5.38
N GLU A 129 15.08 7.62 -6.62
CA GLU A 129 14.68 8.98 -6.95
C GLU A 129 13.24 8.97 -7.49
N PHE A 130 12.32 9.54 -6.73
CA PHE A 130 10.88 9.51 -6.98
C PHE A 130 10.42 10.70 -7.82
N VAL A 131 9.70 10.39 -8.89
CA VAL A 131 8.99 11.34 -9.75
C VAL A 131 7.51 11.25 -9.43
N LYS A 132 6.87 12.38 -9.12
CA LYS A 132 5.43 12.42 -8.88
C LYS A 132 4.69 12.29 -10.20
N ILE A 133 3.78 11.32 -10.33
CA ILE A 133 3.01 11.06 -11.56
C ILE A 133 1.50 11.25 -11.38
N ASP A 134 1.03 11.36 -10.15
CA ASP A 134 -0.37 11.63 -9.82
C ASP A 134 -0.45 12.38 -8.49
N GLU A 135 -1.36 13.35 -8.40
CA GLU A 135 -1.69 14.05 -7.17
C GLU A 135 -3.10 14.62 -7.17
N ALA A 136 -3.73 14.56 -6.01
CA ALA A 136 -4.98 15.26 -5.73
C ALA A 136 -5.01 15.75 -4.28
N GLY A 137 -5.39 17.00 -4.09
CA GLY A 137 -5.52 17.65 -2.78
C GLY A 137 -6.97 17.70 -2.30
N ILE A 138 -7.44 18.91 -2.00
CA ILE A 138 -8.85 19.20 -1.68
C ILE A 138 -9.52 19.88 -2.87
N ASN A 139 -10.75 19.49 -3.19
CA ASN A 139 -11.61 20.23 -4.11
C ASN A 139 -12.15 21.47 -3.38
N PHE A 140 -11.79 22.69 -3.82
CA PHE A 140 -12.17 23.91 -3.11
C PHE A 140 -13.68 24.24 -3.21
N ASP A 141 -14.38 23.73 -4.21
CA ASP A 141 -15.82 23.97 -4.37
C ASP A 141 -16.64 23.06 -3.44
N THR A 142 -16.31 21.77 -3.39
CA THR A 142 -17.01 20.79 -2.56
C THR A 142 -16.43 20.66 -1.15
N GLN A 143 -15.22 21.18 -0.92
CA GLN A 143 -14.38 20.97 0.27
C GLN A 143 -14.09 19.49 0.54
N GLU A 144 -14.17 18.64 -0.49
CA GLU A 144 -13.87 17.21 -0.40
C GLU A 144 -12.38 16.94 -0.63
N TRP A 145 -11.76 16.23 0.30
CA TRP A 145 -10.38 15.76 0.18
C TRP A 145 -10.27 14.53 -0.73
N ALA A 146 -9.16 14.38 -1.43
CA ALA A 146 -8.88 13.22 -2.29
C ALA A 146 -9.01 11.87 -1.55
N ALA A 147 -8.55 11.77 -0.30
CA ALA A 147 -8.74 10.55 0.49
C ALA A 147 -10.22 10.24 0.80
N ARG A 148 -11.10 11.26 0.83
CA ARG A 148 -12.57 11.06 0.94
C ARG A 148 -13.18 10.61 -0.38
N ALA A 149 -12.71 11.18 -1.50
CA ALA A 149 -13.09 10.69 -2.83
C ALA A 149 -12.67 9.23 -3.03
N MET A 150 -11.47 8.84 -2.57
CA MET A 150 -11.00 7.44 -2.55
C MET A 150 -11.96 6.52 -1.77
N VAL A 151 -12.35 6.92 -0.55
CA VAL A 151 -13.31 6.17 0.27
C VAL A 151 -14.66 6.04 -0.43
N ASN A 152 -15.16 7.13 -1.01
CA ASN A 152 -16.43 7.15 -1.74
C ASN A 152 -16.39 6.31 -3.02
N ASN A 153 -15.21 6.12 -3.60
CA ASN A 153 -14.94 5.22 -4.71
C ASN A 153 -14.63 3.77 -4.24
N ASN A 154 -15.39 3.28 -3.25
CA ASN A 154 -15.23 1.93 -2.70
C ASN A 154 -13.77 1.64 -2.24
N ASN A 155 -13.19 2.59 -1.50
CA ASN A 155 -11.79 2.60 -1.06
C ASN A 155 -10.76 2.39 -2.19
N THR A 156 -11.00 2.96 -3.38
CA THR A 156 -10.14 2.76 -4.55
C THR A 156 -9.58 4.08 -5.07
N TRP A 157 -8.27 4.15 -5.26
CA TRP A 157 -7.60 5.24 -5.97
C TRP A 157 -7.04 4.73 -7.30
N VAL A 158 -7.27 5.44 -8.39
CA VAL A 158 -6.81 5.05 -9.72
C VAL A 158 -5.78 6.05 -10.22
N THR A 159 -4.57 5.58 -10.49
CA THR A 159 -3.49 6.36 -11.08
C THR A 159 -3.28 5.92 -12.53
N THR A 160 -3.23 6.87 -13.46
CA THR A 160 -2.83 6.63 -14.86
C THR A 160 -1.32 6.77 -15.00
N VAL A 161 -0.67 5.77 -15.59
CA VAL A 161 0.76 5.83 -15.89
C VAL A 161 0.97 6.82 -17.06
N PRO A 162 1.89 7.81 -16.97
CA PRO A 162 2.13 8.73 -18.08
C PRO A 162 2.50 8.00 -19.37
N LYS A 163 1.92 8.42 -20.51
CA LYS A 163 2.11 7.73 -21.80
C LYS A 163 3.54 7.85 -22.31
N SER A 164 4.21 8.95 -21.96
CA SER A 164 5.57 9.23 -22.39
C SER A 164 6.63 8.55 -21.52
N LEU A 165 6.28 8.03 -20.34
CA LEU A 165 7.24 7.41 -19.42
C LEU A 165 7.97 6.25 -20.10
N ALA A 166 9.30 6.23 -19.99
CA ALA A 166 10.12 5.18 -20.57
C ALA A 166 9.74 3.79 -20.03
N ALA A 167 9.91 2.76 -20.87
CA ALA A 167 9.77 1.39 -20.43
C ALA A 167 10.92 0.99 -19.48
N GLY A 168 10.61 0.14 -18.50
CA GLY A 168 11.59 -0.36 -17.52
C GLY A 168 10.93 -0.79 -16.21
N SER A 169 11.77 -1.22 -15.25
CA SER A 169 11.33 -1.61 -13.92
C SER A 169 11.33 -0.41 -12.96
N TYR A 170 10.22 -0.21 -12.26
CA TYR A 170 10.01 0.93 -11.36
C TYR A 170 9.49 0.45 -10.00
N VAL A 171 9.84 1.19 -8.95
CA VAL A 171 9.11 1.19 -7.68
C VAL A 171 8.03 2.25 -7.77
N PHE A 172 6.77 1.83 -7.73
CA PHE A 172 5.62 2.71 -7.53
C PHE A 172 5.43 2.95 -6.04
N ARG A 173 5.40 4.20 -5.60
CA ARG A 173 5.14 4.61 -4.22
C ARG A 173 3.81 5.38 -4.19
N HIS A 174 2.76 4.72 -3.72
CA HIS A 174 1.44 5.32 -3.51
C HIS A 174 1.28 5.77 -2.07
N GLU A 175 0.74 6.97 -1.84
CA GLU A 175 0.67 7.54 -0.50
C GLU A 175 -0.57 8.41 -0.31
N THR A 176 -1.15 8.31 0.89
CA THR A 176 -2.01 9.36 1.45
C THR A 176 -1.35 9.97 2.68
N ILE A 177 -1.62 11.25 2.93
CA ILE A 177 -1.21 11.94 4.15
C ILE A 177 -2.47 12.29 4.92
N ALA A 178 -2.69 11.71 6.10
CA ALA A 178 -3.80 12.12 6.94
C ALA A 178 -3.45 13.46 7.61
N VAL A 179 -4.22 14.51 7.29
CA VAL A 179 -3.91 15.90 7.70
C VAL A 179 -4.73 16.38 8.89
N HIS A 180 -5.50 15.52 9.54
CA HIS A 180 -6.35 15.90 10.69
C HIS A 180 -5.54 16.48 11.87
N GLY A 181 -4.28 16.06 12.05
CA GLY A 181 -3.38 16.61 13.06
C GLY A 181 -2.52 17.79 12.59
N SER A 182 -2.55 18.15 11.29
CA SER A 182 -1.60 19.09 10.67
C SER A 182 -1.61 20.52 11.21
N PHE A 183 -2.56 20.90 12.07
CA PHE A 183 -2.56 22.21 12.74
C PHE A 183 -1.47 22.34 13.82
N ARG A 184 -0.73 21.25 14.10
CA ARG A 184 0.44 21.21 14.97
C ARG A 184 1.60 20.61 14.20
N GLU A 185 2.80 21.11 14.47
CA GLU A 185 4.03 20.51 13.96
C GLU A 185 4.14 19.05 14.42
N GLY A 186 4.57 18.15 13.53
CA GLY A 186 4.56 16.70 13.79
C GLY A 186 3.18 16.03 13.66
N GLY A 187 2.12 16.77 13.36
CA GLY A 187 0.75 16.24 13.37
C GLY A 187 0.26 15.60 12.06
N ALA A 188 0.97 15.79 10.94
CA ALA A 188 0.68 15.07 9.70
C ALA A 188 1.05 13.59 9.83
N GLN A 189 0.39 12.71 9.09
CA GLN A 189 0.63 11.27 9.16
C GLN A 189 0.72 10.66 7.76
N ASN A 190 1.88 10.15 7.38
CA ASN A 190 2.14 9.63 6.04
C ASN A 190 1.95 8.10 5.96
N TYR A 191 1.30 7.62 4.91
CA TYR A 191 1.03 6.21 4.68
C TYR A 191 1.55 5.75 3.31
N PRO A 192 2.88 5.71 3.10
CA PRO A 192 3.45 5.25 1.84
C PRO A 192 3.34 3.74 1.69
N GLN A 193 3.01 3.26 0.50
CA GLN A 193 2.94 1.85 0.11
C GLN A 193 3.70 1.67 -1.21
N CYS A 194 4.59 0.69 -1.29
CA CYS A 194 5.47 0.50 -2.45
C CYS A 194 5.20 -0.80 -3.21
N PHE A 195 5.40 -0.75 -4.53
CA PHE A 195 5.11 -1.85 -5.45
C PHE A 195 6.18 -1.93 -6.54
N ASN A 196 6.65 -3.13 -6.88
CA ASN A 196 7.51 -3.36 -8.05
C ASN A 196 6.63 -3.53 -9.29
N ILE A 197 6.75 -2.60 -10.24
CA ILE A 197 5.97 -2.62 -11.48
C ILE A 197 6.88 -2.32 -12.67
N GLU A 198 6.85 -3.18 -13.68
CA GLU A 198 7.46 -2.97 -14.98
C GLU A 198 6.51 -2.18 -15.88
N VAL A 199 6.93 -0.99 -16.29
CA VAL A 199 6.24 -0.17 -17.29
C VAL A 199 6.65 -0.67 -18.67
N THR A 200 5.67 -1.01 -19.49
CA THR A 200 5.83 -1.45 -20.88
C THR A 200 5.35 -0.38 -21.86
N GLY A 201 5.83 -0.40 -23.10
CA GLY A 201 5.40 0.53 -24.15
C GLY A 201 6.56 1.20 -24.87
N SER A 202 6.28 2.30 -25.56
CA SER A 202 7.24 3.03 -26.39
C SER A 202 7.53 4.45 -25.91
N GLY A 203 7.18 4.77 -24.66
CA GLY A 203 7.59 6.03 -24.04
C GLY A 203 9.11 6.12 -23.94
N THR A 204 9.63 7.33 -23.82
CA THR A 204 11.08 7.62 -23.78
C THR A 204 11.45 8.69 -22.76
N ALA A 205 10.47 9.24 -22.03
CA ALA A 205 10.72 10.26 -21.02
C ALA A 205 11.36 9.64 -19.78
N GLU A 206 12.46 10.25 -19.34
CA GLU A 206 13.19 9.92 -18.12
C GLU A 206 13.25 11.16 -17.22
N PRO A 207 12.12 11.54 -16.58
CA PRO A 207 12.09 12.67 -15.66
C PRO A 207 13.02 12.42 -14.46
N LYS A 208 13.68 13.49 -13.99
CA LYS A 208 14.52 13.45 -12.79
C LYS A 208 13.64 13.38 -11.54
N GLY A 209 13.96 12.47 -10.64
CA GLY A 209 13.25 12.32 -9.37
C GLY A 209 13.95 13.03 -8.21
N VAL A 210 13.39 12.86 -7.02
CA VAL A 210 13.91 13.35 -5.74
C VAL A 210 13.91 12.18 -4.75
N ARG A 211 14.93 12.06 -3.89
CA ARG A 211 14.97 11.00 -2.87
C ARG A 211 13.77 11.12 -1.93
N ALA A 212 13.24 10.00 -1.45
CA ALA A 212 12.06 10.04 -0.56
C ALA A 212 12.30 10.90 0.70
N GLN A 213 13.53 10.87 1.20
CA GLN A 213 13.98 11.64 2.37
C GLN A 213 14.05 13.16 2.15
N GLU A 214 13.85 13.60 0.91
CA GLU A 214 13.86 15.00 0.48
C GLU A 214 12.47 15.43 -0.05
N LEU A 215 11.46 14.55 -0.02
CA LEU A 215 10.12 14.88 -0.52
C LEU A 215 9.42 15.92 0.36
N TYR A 216 9.60 15.84 1.67
CA TYR A 216 8.80 16.59 2.64
C TYR A 216 9.67 17.22 3.72
N THR A 217 9.26 18.41 4.19
CA THR A 217 9.75 18.99 5.43
C THR A 217 8.61 19.11 6.45
N PRO A 218 8.89 19.05 7.77
CA PRO A 218 7.87 19.23 8.81
C PRO A 218 7.09 20.54 8.73
N THR A 219 7.65 21.56 8.06
CA THR A 219 7.10 22.91 7.93
C THR A 219 6.53 23.21 6.55
N ASP A 220 6.48 22.24 5.63
CA ASP A 220 5.88 22.46 4.32
C ASP A 220 4.43 22.94 4.46
N PRO A 221 3.93 23.87 3.62
CA PRO A 221 2.61 24.46 3.76
C PRO A 221 1.45 23.47 3.59
N GLY A 222 1.69 22.28 3.01
CA GLY A 222 0.74 21.17 2.95
C GLY A 222 0.86 20.16 4.09
N ILE A 223 1.90 20.28 4.94
CA ILE A 223 2.18 19.42 6.09
C ILE A 223 1.76 20.10 7.40
N LEU A 224 2.16 21.36 7.59
CA LEU A 224 1.83 22.18 8.75
C LEU A 224 0.88 23.33 8.35
N PHE A 225 -0.42 23.10 8.56
CA PHE A 225 -1.48 24.06 8.25
C PHE A 225 -2.75 23.72 9.05
N ASN A 226 -3.70 24.65 9.14
CA ASN A 226 -4.98 24.36 9.78
C ASN A 226 -6.00 23.78 8.78
N PRO A 227 -6.29 22.46 8.79
CA PRO A 227 -7.24 21.84 7.89
C PRO A 227 -8.72 22.12 8.26
N TYR A 228 -8.97 22.76 9.40
CA TYR A 228 -10.30 23.09 9.90
C TYR A 228 -10.71 24.54 9.58
N LYS A 229 -9.91 25.26 8.79
CA LYS A 229 -10.26 26.58 8.30
C LYS A 229 -11.20 26.43 7.10
N THR A 230 -12.49 26.69 7.30
CA THR A 230 -13.50 26.59 6.24
C THR A 230 -13.92 27.97 5.73
N PRO A 231 -13.97 28.21 4.40
CA PRO A 231 -13.47 27.33 3.35
C PRO A 231 -11.94 27.32 3.29
N ILE A 232 -11.36 26.15 2.99
CA ILE A 232 -9.99 26.09 2.51
C ILE A 232 -10.01 26.64 1.08
N GLN A 233 -9.26 27.72 0.85
CA GLN A 233 -9.18 28.39 -0.46
C GLN A 233 -7.86 28.10 -1.18
N ASN A 234 -6.87 27.57 -0.46
CA ASN A 234 -5.59 27.18 -1.01
C ASN A 234 -5.04 26.00 -0.21
N TYR A 235 -4.44 25.06 -0.91
CA TYR A 235 -3.73 23.92 -0.35
C TYR A 235 -2.59 23.57 -1.30
N THR A 236 -1.36 23.64 -0.81
CA THR A 236 -0.16 23.25 -1.56
C THR A 236 0.10 21.78 -1.29
N ILE A 237 -0.11 20.92 -2.29
CA ILE A 237 0.18 19.49 -2.16
C ILE A 237 1.70 19.34 -1.89
N PRO A 238 2.11 18.62 -0.84
CA PRO A 238 3.53 18.40 -0.53
C PRO A 238 4.28 17.64 -1.64
N GLY A 239 5.61 17.71 -1.61
CA GLY A 239 6.45 16.99 -2.57
C GLY A 239 6.82 17.79 -3.83
N PRO A 240 7.62 17.18 -4.73
CA PRO A 240 8.06 17.81 -5.97
C PRO A 240 6.89 18.08 -6.92
N ALA A 241 7.17 18.82 -8.00
CA ALA A 241 6.20 19.08 -9.05
C ALA A 241 5.72 17.77 -9.72
N LEU A 242 4.46 17.76 -10.14
CA LEU A 242 3.86 16.68 -10.92
C LEU A 242 4.51 16.61 -12.31
N PHE A 243 4.95 15.42 -12.73
CA PHE A 243 5.38 15.16 -14.09
C PHE A 243 4.17 15.08 -15.03
N ARG A 244 4.20 15.84 -16.13
CA ARG A 244 3.15 15.84 -17.16
C ARG A 244 3.73 15.40 -18.50
N ASP A 245 2.96 14.59 -19.25
CA ASP A 245 3.33 14.21 -20.61
C ASP A 245 3.56 15.47 -21.47
N GLY A 246 4.78 15.62 -22.00
CA GLY A 246 5.17 16.74 -22.86
C GLY A 246 5.93 17.89 -22.16
N GLU A 247 6.14 17.83 -20.85
CA GLU A 247 7.07 18.74 -20.17
C GLU A 247 8.50 18.20 -20.21
N ALA A 248 9.45 19.05 -20.63
CA ALA A 248 10.88 18.73 -20.53
C ALA A 248 11.26 18.61 -19.04
N ALA A 249 12.22 17.73 -18.72
CA ALA A 249 12.69 17.51 -17.36
C ALA A 249 13.38 18.77 -16.79
N THR A 250 12.60 19.71 -16.24
CA THR A 250 13.12 20.88 -15.54
C THR A 250 13.04 20.67 -14.03
N ASN A 251 14.22 20.62 -13.40
CA ASN A 251 14.37 20.69 -11.95
C ASN A 251 14.05 22.12 -11.48
N THR A 252 12.85 22.32 -10.95
CA THR A 252 12.59 23.47 -10.08
C THR A 252 11.87 23.00 -8.83
N SER A 253 12.65 22.90 -7.74
CA SER A 253 12.12 23.11 -6.40
C SER A 253 11.67 24.58 -6.36
N THR A 254 10.40 24.82 -6.66
CA THR A 254 9.80 26.15 -6.63
C THR A 254 9.07 26.36 -5.32
N THR A 255 9.62 27.27 -4.52
CA THR A 255 8.84 28.21 -3.69
C THR A 255 7.61 28.76 -4.44
N PRO A 256 6.53 29.10 -3.72
CA PRO A 256 5.17 29.05 -4.25
C PRO A 256 4.89 30.13 -5.29
N SER A 257 4.58 29.70 -6.51
CA SER A 257 3.86 30.51 -7.49
C SER A 257 2.38 30.13 -7.48
N THR A 258 1.55 31.16 -7.30
CA THR A 258 0.08 31.13 -7.24
C THR A 258 -0.55 30.34 -8.39
N PRO A 259 -1.52 29.44 -8.16
CA PRO A 259 -2.23 28.78 -9.25
C PRO A 259 -3.18 29.76 -9.94
N SER A 260 -2.98 29.96 -11.25
CA SER A 260 -3.97 30.59 -12.11
C SER A 260 -5.09 29.58 -12.36
N ALA A 261 -6.31 29.90 -11.92
CA ALA A 261 -7.49 29.12 -12.21
C ALA A 261 -7.70 29.02 -13.74
N GLN A 262 -7.73 27.81 -14.28
CA GLN A 262 -8.23 27.57 -15.64
C GLN A 262 -9.50 26.75 -15.56
N SER A 263 -10.59 27.45 -15.87
CA SER A 263 -11.94 26.92 -16.08
C SER A 263 -11.94 26.05 -17.35
N LEU A 264 -12.41 24.81 -17.24
CA LEU A 264 -12.71 23.96 -18.38
C LEU A 264 -13.98 24.50 -19.07
N VAL A 265 -13.80 25.20 -20.18
CA VAL A 265 -14.91 25.63 -21.04
C VAL A 265 -15.18 24.55 -22.07
N SER A 266 -16.29 23.84 -21.92
CA SER A 266 -16.80 22.90 -22.93
C SER A 266 -17.32 23.67 -24.15
N THR A 267 -16.60 23.60 -25.27
CA THR A 267 -17.08 24.06 -26.58
C THR A 267 -18.07 23.07 -27.17
N ALA A 268 -19.36 23.40 -27.11
CA ALA A 268 -20.39 22.77 -27.93
C ALA A 268 -20.35 23.34 -29.35
N THR A 269 -19.94 22.53 -30.32
CA THR A 269 -19.97 22.89 -31.74
C THR A 269 -21.37 22.63 -32.32
N SER A 270 -22.15 23.70 -32.48
CA SER A 270 -23.41 23.70 -33.24
C SER A 270 -23.13 23.66 -34.75
N ARG A 271 -23.55 22.59 -35.44
CA ARG A 271 -23.65 22.56 -36.91
C ARG A 271 -24.95 23.26 -37.37
N PRO A 272 -24.94 24.12 -38.40
CA PRO A 272 -26.15 24.66 -38.99
C PRO A 272 -26.77 23.66 -39.97
N PHE A 273 -28.10 23.53 -39.90
CA PHE A 273 -28.95 22.80 -40.84
C PHE A 273 -29.03 23.52 -42.18
N ALA A 274 -28.81 22.79 -43.28
CA ALA A 274 -29.13 23.24 -44.63
C ALA A 274 -30.49 22.66 -45.05
N ASN A 275 -31.42 23.56 -45.40
CA ASN A 275 -32.70 23.25 -46.02
C ASN A 275 -32.47 22.74 -47.46
N SER A 276 -33.02 21.57 -47.80
CA SER A 276 -33.30 21.23 -49.19
C SER A 276 -34.53 20.31 -49.29
N THR A 277 -35.53 20.81 -50.01
CA THR A 277 -36.81 20.21 -50.36
C THR A 277 -36.70 19.23 -51.53
N ALA A 278 -37.27 18.02 -51.41
CA ALA A 278 -37.81 17.22 -52.53
C ALA A 278 -38.68 16.05 -52.01
N PRO A 279 -39.65 15.53 -52.78
CA PRO A 279 -40.91 14.97 -52.27
C PRO A 279 -40.98 13.44 -52.10
N VAL A 280 -42.04 13.04 -51.36
CA VAL A 280 -42.50 11.70 -50.93
C VAL A 280 -42.90 10.76 -52.10
N PRO A 281 -42.94 9.43 -51.86
CA PRO A 281 -44.24 8.76 -52.00
C PRO A 281 -44.60 7.78 -50.85
N ILE A 282 -45.89 7.43 -50.86
CA ILE A 282 -46.78 7.06 -49.73
C ILE A 282 -46.98 5.52 -49.63
N LEU A 283 -47.51 5.08 -48.47
CA LEU A 283 -48.22 3.83 -48.10
C LEU A 283 -47.34 2.76 -47.40
N SER A 284 -47.74 2.08 -46.31
CA SER A 284 -49.08 1.80 -45.76
C SER A 284 -49.03 1.35 -44.28
N ALA A 285 -50.11 1.68 -43.56
CA ALA A 285 -50.79 0.95 -42.46
C ALA A 285 -50.09 0.53 -41.13
N MET A 286 -50.65 1.09 -40.05
CA MET A 286 -50.78 0.67 -38.62
C MET A 286 -51.29 -0.79 -38.42
N PRO A 287 -51.45 -1.36 -37.17
CA PRO A 287 -51.59 -0.69 -35.86
C PRO A 287 -50.85 -1.29 -34.64
N SER A 288 -50.89 -0.49 -33.57
CA SER A 288 -50.62 -0.76 -32.15
C SER A 288 -51.33 -1.97 -31.56
N ASN A 289 -50.74 -2.57 -30.50
CA ASN A 289 -51.48 -2.89 -29.28
C ASN A 289 -50.59 -3.10 -28.04
N SER A 290 -50.93 -2.31 -27.03
CA SER A 290 -51.01 -2.48 -25.57
C SER A 290 -50.32 -3.61 -24.80
N ALA A 291 -49.73 -3.13 -23.69
CA ALA A 291 -49.58 -3.71 -22.34
C ALA A 291 -50.23 -5.07 -22.02
N GLY A 292 -49.43 -5.93 -21.37
CA GLY A 292 -49.88 -7.11 -20.65
C GLY A 292 -48.88 -7.50 -19.56
N THR A 293 -49.27 -7.26 -18.32
CA THR A 293 -48.66 -7.71 -17.06
C THR A 293 -48.83 -9.24 -16.90
N LEU A 294 -47.83 -9.96 -16.39
CA LEU A 294 -47.92 -10.88 -15.24
C LEU A 294 -46.70 -11.82 -15.10
N SER A 295 -46.21 -11.85 -13.86
CA SER A 295 -45.61 -12.94 -13.07
C SER A 295 -44.97 -14.15 -13.78
N THR A 296 -43.74 -14.46 -13.37
CA THR A 296 -43.31 -15.86 -13.29
C THR A 296 -42.40 -16.10 -12.09
N THR A 297 -42.73 -17.20 -11.42
CA THR A 297 -42.24 -17.73 -10.16
C THR A 297 -40.81 -18.26 -10.22
N ALA A 298 -40.11 -18.14 -9.10
CA ALA A 298 -38.85 -18.80 -8.81
C ALA A 298 -38.99 -20.33 -8.78
N ALA A 299 -38.01 -21.03 -9.37
CA ALA A 299 -37.77 -22.44 -9.11
C ALA A 299 -36.26 -22.72 -9.07
N THR A 300 -35.83 -23.14 -7.89
CA THR A 300 -34.51 -23.67 -7.53
C THR A 300 -34.28 -25.02 -8.20
N ALA A 301 -33.09 -25.24 -8.79
CA ALA A 301 -32.63 -26.58 -9.17
C ALA A 301 -31.12 -26.72 -8.99
N THR A 302 -30.76 -27.61 -8.07
CA THR A 302 -29.42 -28.15 -7.77
C THR A 302 -28.96 -29.09 -8.89
N PRO A 303 -27.68 -29.12 -9.29
CA PRO A 303 -27.14 -30.25 -10.06
C PRO A 303 -26.42 -31.25 -9.15
N THR A 304 -26.93 -32.49 -9.16
CA THR A 304 -26.32 -33.70 -8.58
C THR A 304 -25.28 -34.28 -9.53
N ALA A 305 -24.17 -34.76 -8.95
CA ALA A 305 -23.05 -35.42 -9.61
C ALA A 305 -23.45 -36.69 -10.41
N ARG A 306 -22.80 -36.89 -11.56
CA ARG A 306 -22.80 -38.16 -12.30
C ARG A 306 -21.37 -38.53 -12.68
N THR A 307 -20.90 -39.61 -12.09
CA THR A 307 -19.64 -40.30 -12.39
C THR A 307 -19.78 -41.04 -13.73
N THR A 308 -18.84 -40.84 -14.64
CA THR A 308 -18.59 -41.74 -15.77
C THR A 308 -17.10 -41.95 -15.94
N GLU A 309 -16.73 -43.20 -15.70
CA GLU A 309 -15.44 -43.86 -15.87
C GLU A 309 -15.12 -44.00 -17.37
N ILE A 310 -13.92 -43.61 -17.80
CA ILE A 310 -13.40 -43.91 -19.14
C ILE A 310 -11.99 -44.47 -19.01
N ALA A 311 -11.80 -45.59 -19.70
CA ALA A 311 -10.72 -46.54 -19.60
C ALA A 311 -9.35 -46.03 -20.10
N ILE A 312 -8.32 -46.59 -19.46
CA ILE A 312 -6.90 -46.46 -19.73
C ILE A 312 -6.53 -47.36 -20.92
N ALA A 313 -5.87 -46.81 -21.93
CA ALA A 313 -5.23 -47.57 -23.00
C ALA A 313 -3.70 -47.47 -22.84
N SER A 314 -3.09 -48.59 -22.45
CA SER A 314 -1.66 -48.84 -22.43
C SER A 314 -1.14 -49.14 -23.85
N SER A 315 0.00 -48.56 -24.23
CA SER A 315 0.81 -49.12 -25.32
C SER A 315 2.25 -49.34 -24.85
N SER A 316 2.67 -50.57 -25.09
CA SER A 316 3.95 -51.20 -24.77
C SER A 316 4.94 -51.03 -25.91
N ALA A 317 6.21 -50.75 -25.60
CA ALA A 317 7.33 -51.09 -26.49
C ALA A 317 8.59 -51.40 -25.66
N SER A 318 9.25 -52.50 -26.05
CA SER A 318 10.28 -53.27 -25.37
C SER A 318 11.72 -52.82 -25.64
N LEU A 319 12.61 -53.18 -24.72
CA LEU A 319 14.09 -53.10 -24.75
C LEU A 319 14.74 -53.83 -25.95
N PRO A 320 16.05 -53.58 -26.21
CA PRO A 320 17.03 -54.59 -25.77
C PRO A 320 18.39 -54.06 -25.23
N ALA A 321 18.87 -54.76 -24.20
CA ALA A 321 20.23 -55.22 -23.85
C ALA A 321 21.52 -54.37 -24.07
N THR A 322 22.28 -54.25 -22.97
CA THR A 322 23.71 -53.90 -22.83
C THR A 322 24.67 -55.00 -23.36
N PRO A 323 25.99 -54.75 -23.56
CA PRO A 323 26.96 -55.00 -22.47
C PRO A 323 28.23 -54.09 -22.37
N LYS A 324 28.64 -53.85 -21.11
CA LYS A 324 30.00 -53.75 -20.50
C LYS A 324 31.19 -53.13 -21.27
N THR A 325 31.90 -52.19 -20.62
CA THR A 325 33.22 -52.39 -19.95
C THR A 325 33.83 -51.06 -19.43
N GLY A 326 34.41 -51.06 -18.22
CA GLY A 326 35.37 -50.04 -17.74
C GLY A 326 36.80 -50.33 -18.23
N PRO A 327 37.83 -49.52 -17.88
CA PRO A 327 38.29 -49.48 -16.48
C PRO A 327 38.82 -48.13 -15.95
N THR A 328 38.94 -48.12 -14.62
CA THR A 328 39.63 -47.24 -13.65
C THR A 328 41.08 -46.90 -13.97
N VAL A 329 41.54 -45.67 -13.66
CA VAL A 329 42.87 -45.38 -13.04
C VAL A 329 42.76 -44.18 -12.08
N GLN A 330 43.50 -44.33 -10.99
CA GLN A 330 43.61 -43.60 -9.71
C GLN A 330 44.95 -42.79 -9.77
N THR A 331 45.12 -41.55 -9.29
CA THR A 331 45.61 -41.16 -7.95
C THR A 331 46.50 -39.90 -8.12
N THR A 332 46.44 -38.90 -7.23
CA THR A 332 47.55 -38.44 -6.34
C THR A 332 47.22 -37.13 -5.63
N GLN A 333 47.66 -37.05 -4.36
CA GLN A 333 47.46 -36.03 -3.32
C GLN A 333 48.12 -34.65 -3.59
N PRO A 334 47.98 -33.67 -2.68
CA PRO A 334 48.94 -33.54 -1.56
C PRO A 334 48.33 -33.11 -0.18
N VAL A 335 49.15 -33.27 0.87
CA VAL A 335 49.02 -32.89 2.31
C VAL A 335 50.46 -32.43 2.74
N PRO A 336 50.79 -31.74 3.89
CA PRO A 336 50.04 -31.14 5.02
C PRO A 336 50.44 -29.69 5.43
N SER A 337 49.65 -29.09 6.35
CA SER A 337 50.06 -28.27 7.55
C SER A 337 48.95 -27.26 7.89
N SER A 338 48.65 -26.84 9.12
CA SER A 338 49.12 -27.12 10.47
C SER A 338 48.04 -26.61 11.44
N ALA A 339 47.92 -27.23 12.61
CA ALA A 339 47.05 -26.77 13.71
C ALA A 339 47.74 -25.68 14.55
N CYS A 340 46.99 -24.67 15.00
CA CYS A 340 47.29 -23.95 16.24
C CYS A 340 46.06 -23.19 16.79
N LEU A 341 45.82 -23.37 18.09
CA LEU A 341 45.03 -22.59 19.07
C LEU A 341 45.93 -22.55 20.34
N PRO A 342 45.71 -21.72 21.40
CA PRO A 342 44.69 -20.69 21.65
C PRO A 342 45.22 -19.37 22.29
N SER A 343 44.37 -18.33 22.39
CA SER A 343 44.33 -17.26 23.44
C SER A 343 43.23 -16.26 23.01
N GLY A 344 42.27 -15.79 23.82
CA GLY A 344 42.29 -15.52 25.25
C GLY A 344 42.52 -14.03 25.49
N SER A 345 41.51 -13.17 25.26
CA SER A 345 41.46 -11.82 25.86
C SER A 345 40.07 -11.21 25.75
N GLU A 346 39.56 -10.83 26.92
CA GLU A 346 38.26 -10.25 27.22
C GLU A 346 38.06 -8.87 26.58
N PHE A 347 36.85 -8.59 26.13
CA PHE A 347 36.40 -7.26 25.72
C PHE A 347 35.87 -6.52 26.97
N VAL A 348 36.56 -5.45 27.34
CA VAL A 348 36.08 -4.46 28.32
C VAL A 348 35.14 -3.51 27.59
N THR A 349 33.87 -3.45 28.00
CA THR A 349 32.99 -2.33 27.70
C THR A 349 32.68 -1.56 28.98
N SER A 350 33.03 -0.28 28.95
CA SER A 350 32.75 0.73 29.97
C SER A 350 31.25 1.00 30.06
N LYS A 351 30.65 0.74 31.23
CA LYS A 351 29.35 1.28 31.65
C LYS A 351 29.55 2.70 32.20
N THR A 352 28.80 3.66 31.66
CA THR A 352 28.46 4.92 32.32
C THR A 352 26.97 4.89 32.68
N ASP A 353 26.72 4.91 33.99
CA ASP A 353 25.62 5.51 34.74
C ASP A 353 24.19 5.47 34.16
N ALA A 354 23.43 4.44 34.54
CA ALA A 354 21.97 4.50 34.69
C ALA A 354 21.37 3.44 35.65
N ASP A 355 22.17 2.81 36.53
CA ASP A 355 21.71 1.74 37.44
C ASP A 355 21.60 2.21 38.91
N THR A 356 21.03 3.40 39.15
CA THR A 356 20.76 3.84 40.54
C THR A 356 19.40 4.50 40.69
N ALA A 357 18.35 3.77 40.33
CA ALA A 357 17.03 3.95 40.89
C ALA A 357 16.25 2.65 40.71
N LEU A 358 15.40 2.32 41.69
CA LEU A 358 14.47 1.17 41.73
C LEU A 358 14.97 -0.10 42.43
N ASN A 359 15.49 0.04 43.66
CA ASN A 359 15.29 -0.99 44.68
C ASN A 359 14.00 -0.67 45.45
N GLY A 360 12.90 -1.28 45.03
CA GLY A 360 11.64 -1.32 45.77
C GLY A 360 11.07 -2.75 45.69
N GLU A 361 10.57 -3.27 46.81
CA GLU A 361 10.22 -4.69 47.05
C GLU A 361 9.22 -5.36 46.08
N ASN A 362 8.76 -4.71 45.00
CA ASN A 362 7.73 -5.24 44.09
C ASN A 362 8.12 -5.23 42.59
N SER A 363 9.40 -5.12 42.24
CA SER A 363 9.84 -5.16 40.82
C SER A 363 9.88 -6.58 40.25
N LEU A 364 9.33 -6.78 39.05
CA LEU A 364 9.52 -8.01 38.27
C LEU A 364 11.00 -8.22 37.95
N PRO A 365 11.55 -9.44 38.09
CA PRO A 365 12.93 -9.72 37.69
C PRO A 365 13.10 -9.57 36.17
N GLN A 366 14.33 -9.28 35.72
CA GLN A 366 14.63 -9.03 34.30
C GLN A 366 14.41 -10.25 33.37
N THR A 367 14.27 -11.44 33.95
CA THR A 367 13.86 -12.67 33.26
C THR A 367 12.82 -13.39 34.10
N PHE A 368 11.67 -13.73 33.50
CA PHE A 368 10.58 -14.43 34.16
C PHE A 368 9.88 -15.40 33.20
N THR A 369 9.17 -16.38 33.75
CA THR A 369 8.28 -17.28 33.01
C THR A 369 6.85 -16.71 32.99
N ILE A 370 6.00 -17.22 32.10
CA ILE A 370 4.60 -16.79 32.03
C ILE A 370 3.86 -17.00 33.37
N GLU A 371 4.17 -18.07 34.08
CA GLU A 371 3.56 -18.40 35.37
C GLU A 371 3.94 -17.37 36.44
N THR A 372 5.21 -17.01 36.50
CA THR A 372 5.73 -16.02 37.46
C THR A 372 5.23 -14.60 37.16
N PHE A 373 4.98 -14.28 35.89
CA PHE A 373 4.33 -13.02 35.50
C PHE A 373 2.86 -12.95 35.95
N ILE A 374 2.12 -14.06 35.79
CA ILE A 374 0.71 -14.14 36.19
C ILE A 374 0.58 -14.03 37.72
N GLU A 375 1.49 -14.63 38.48
CA GLU A 375 1.52 -14.51 39.95
C GLU A 375 1.81 -13.08 40.39
N TRP A 376 2.79 -12.42 39.78
CA TRP A 376 3.08 -11.00 40.07
C TRP A 376 1.88 -10.08 39.79
N LEU A 377 1.12 -10.32 38.71
CA LEU A 377 -0.10 -9.56 38.40
C LEU A 377 -1.20 -9.77 39.45
N ARG A 378 -1.35 -10.98 39.97
CA ARG A 378 -2.35 -11.28 41.01
C ARG A 378 -2.00 -10.58 42.33
N GLU A 379 -0.72 -10.53 42.69
CA GLU A 379 -0.27 -9.86 43.91
C GLU A 379 -0.40 -8.33 43.83
N ASN A 380 -0.10 -7.73 42.66
CA ASN A 380 -0.10 -6.28 42.49
C ASN A 380 -1.43 -5.66 42.04
N SER A 381 -2.37 -6.44 41.49
CA SER A 381 -3.70 -5.94 41.10
C SER A 381 -4.62 -5.62 42.28
N SER A 382 -4.34 -6.14 43.48
CA SER A 382 -5.16 -5.93 44.68
C SER A 382 -4.93 -4.60 45.40
N LYS A 383 -3.86 -3.87 45.09
CA LYS A 383 -3.44 -2.65 45.83
C LYS A 383 -3.93 -1.31 45.26
N ASN A 384 -4.61 -1.31 44.10
CA ASN A 384 -5.18 -0.08 43.52
C ASN A 384 -6.71 -0.07 43.57
N THR A 385 -7.26 0.05 44.79
CA THR A 385 -8.65 0.47 44.99
C THR A 385 -8.79 1.97 44.74
N ARG A 386 -9.74 2.30 43.87
CA ARG A 386 -10.12 3.62 43.35
C ARG A 386 -10.22 4.71 44.43
N ARG A 387 -9.53 5.83 44.24
CA ARG A 387 -9.88 7.10 44.91
C ARG A 387 -11.12 7.69 44.22
N HIS A 388 -12.24 7.76 44.95
CA HIS A 388 -13.44 8.49 44.53
C HIS A 388 -13.18 10.01 44.50
N PRO A 389 -13.79 10.76 43.56
CA PRO A 389 -13.74 12.22 43.55
C PRO A 389 -14.59 12.78 44.69
N ARG A 390 -14.01 13.73 45.43
CA ARG A 390 -14.62 14.45 46.56
C ARG A 390 -15.55 15.53 45.98
N GLU A 391 -16.80 15.54 46.43
CA GLU A 391 -17.80 16.56 46.09
C GLU A 391 -17.31 17.97 46.43
N LEU A 392 -17.55 18.91 45.51
CA LEU A 392 -17.43 20.35 45.74
C LEU A 392 -18.79 20.89 46.17
N LEU A 393 -18.82 21.48 47.37
CA LEU A 393 -19.66 22.63 47.73
C LEU A 393 -18.74 23.85 47.80
#